data_AF-A0A9R0CW48-F1
#
_entry.id   AF-A0A9R0CW48-F1
#
_cell.length_a   1.000
_cell.length_b   1.000
_cell.length_c   1.000
_cell.angle_alpha   90.00
_cell.angle_beta   90.00
_cell.angle_gamma   90.00
#
_symmetry.space_group_name_H-M   'P 1'
#
loop_
_entity.id
_entity.type
_entity.pdbx_description
1 polymer ?
#
loop_
_entity_poly.entity_id
_entity_poly.type
_entity_poly.pdbx_seq_one_letter_code
_entity_poly.pdbx_strand_id
1 'polypeptide(L)'
;MGRRFGDLAVIRGIIYYKLSPHEQKPFATAFAYGIPNFVPRTLSTICTWLPCFLAGYITFVSVEEAYRRSKRKNPMDYMYEVNPAIPEGCEPK
;
A
#
# COMPACT_ATOMS: atom_id res chain seq x y z
N MET A 1 -20.57 4.72 31.71
CA MET A 1 -21.19 3.76 32.68
C MET A 1 -20.81 2.35 32.26
N GLY A 2 -19.92 1.68 33.00
CA GLY A 2 -19.27 0.43 32.58
C GLY A 2 -20.08 -0.82 32.92
N ARG A 3 -20.30 -1.70 31.93
CA ARG A 3 -20.92 -3.02 32.16
C ARG A 3 -19.93 -3.91 32.92
N ARG A 4 -20.42 -4.65 33.92
CA ARG A 4 -19.63 -5.58 34.75
C ARG A 4 -20.01 -7.03 34.43
N PHE A 5 -19.07 -7.96 34.63
CA PHE A 5 -19.38 -9.39 34.61
C PHE A 5 -20.49 -9.69 35.61
N GLY A 6 -21.56 -10.35 35.15
CA GLY A 6 -22.81 -10.53 35.88
C GLY A 6 -24.00 -9.78 35.25
N ASP A 7 -23.78 -8.58 34.70
CA ASP A 7 -24.84 -7.69 34.16
C ASP A 7 -24.80 -7.53 32.63
N LEU A 8 -24.14 -8.44 31.90
CA LEU A 8 -23.99 -8.30 30.44
C LEU A 8 -25.22 -8.74 29.66
N ALA A 9 -25.72 -9.95 29.95
CA ALA A 9 -26.80 -10.58 29.22
C ALA A 9 -27.37 -11.77 30.02
N VAL A 10 -28.65 -12.06 29.82
CA VAL A 10 -29.30 -13.28 30.34
C VAL A 10 -29.25 -14.35 29.25
N ILE A 11 -28.35 -15.33 29.38
CA ILE A 11 -28.18 -16.44 28.44
C ILE A 11 -28.58 -17.73 29.16
N ARG A 12 -29.39 -18.58 28.51
CA ARG A 12 -29.89 -19.85 29.08
C ARG A 12 -29.65 -20.98 28.09
N GLY A 13 -29.32 -22.18 28.60
CA GLY A 13 -29.28 -23.41 27.81
C GLY A 13 -28.05 -23.63 26.91
N ILE A 14 -26.93 -22.94 27.13
CA ILE A 14 -25.70 -23.15 26.37
C ILE A 14 -24.64 -23.85 27.24
N ILE A 15 -24.09 -24.95 26.72
CA ILE A 15 -23.02 -25.71 27.37
C ILE A 15 -21.75 -25.54 26.54
N TYR A 16 -20.64 -25.14 27.17
CA TYR A 16 -19.34 -24.95 26.52
C TYR A 16 -18.34 -25.97 27.07
N TYR A 17 -17.63 -26.65 26.17
CA TYR A 17 -16.53 -27.55 26.51
C TYR A 17 -15.20 -26.89 26.20
N LYS A 18 -14.22 -27.05 27.08
CA LYS A 18 -12.86 -26.48 26.94
C LYS A 18 -11.83 -27.48 27.44
N LEU A 19 -10.67 -27.51 26.78
CA LEU A 19 -9.51 -28.29 27.22
C LEU A 19 -8.53 -27.38 27.98
N SER A 20 -7.80 -27.91 28.97
CA SER A 20 -6.75 -27.16 29.66
C SER A 20 -5.65 -26.71 28.66
N PRO A 21 -5.08 -25.50 28.78
CA PRO A 21 -4.02 -25.03 27.89
C PRO A 21 -2.79 -25.94 27.85
N HIS A 22 -2.48 -26.62 28.96
CA HIS A 22 -1.33 -27.55 29.05
C HIS A 22 -1.52 -28.83 28.24
N GLU A 23 -2.76 -29.17 27.90
CA GLU A 23 -3.14 -30.34 27.10
C GLU A 23 -3.29 -30.01 25.61
N GLN A 24 -3.27 -28.72 25.26
CA GLN A 24 -3.43 -28.26 23.89
C GLN A 24 -2.07 -28.03 23.22
N LYS A 25 -2.00 -28.28 21.92
CA LYS A 25 -0.87 -27.87 21.09
C LYS A 25 -1.09 -26.39 20.68
N PRO A 26 -0.17 -25.46 20.99
CA PRO A 26 -0.39 -24.03 20.74
C PRO A 26 -0.50 -23.67 19.25
N PHE A 27 0.14 -24.45 18.37
CA PHE A 27 0.09 -24.29 16.92
C PHE A 27 -0.46 -25.53 16.23
N ALA A 28 -1.47 -26.18 16.84
CA ALA A 28 -2.20 -27.23 16.16
C ALA A 28 -2.63 -26.74 14.77
N THR A 29 -2.38 -27.56 13.74
CA THR A 29 -2.90 -27.37 12.38
C THR A 29 -2.60 -26.02 11.71
N ALA A 30 -1.61 -25.26 12.21
CA ALA A 30 -1.32 -23.91 11.72
C ALA A 30 -1.04 -23.85 10.21
N PHE A 31 -0.27 -24.81 9.67
CA PHE A 31 -0.01 -24.85 8.23
C PHE A 31 -1.17 -25.49 7.45
N ALA A 32 -1.65 -26.65 7.91
CA ALA A 32 -2.67 -27.43 7.20
C ALA A 32 -4.04 -26.74 7.12
N TYR A 33 -4.40 -25.93 8.11
CA TYR A 33 -5.68 -25.22 8.15
C TYR A 33 -5.52 -23.70 8.20
N GLY A 34 -4.41 -23.18 8.75
CA GLY A 34 -4.19 -21.74 8.81
C GLY A 34 -3.90 -21.13 7.44
N ILE A 35 -3.03 -21.72 6.61
CA ILE A 35 -2.74 -21.20 5.26
C ILE A 35 -3.98 -21.24 4.36
N PRO A 36 -4.72 -22.38 4.26
CA PRO A 36 -5.93 -22.43 3.46
C PRO A 36 -7.03 -21.46 3.91
N ASN A 37 -7.05 -21.06 5.18
CA ASN A 37 -7.98 -20.05 5.69
C ASN A 37 -7.47 -18.61 5.48
N PHE A 38 -6.15 -18.39 5.52
CA PHE A 38 -5.55 -17.07 5.32
C PHE A 38 -5.77 -16.54 3.90
N VAL A 39 -5.54 -17.39 2.90
CA VAL A 39 -5.65 -17.02 1.48
C VAL A 39 -7.02 -16.43 1.12
N PRO A 40 -8.17 -17.10 1.35
CA PRO A 40 -9.48 -16.55 0.99
C PRO A 40 -9.83 -15.29 1.77
N ARG A 41 -9.35 -15.14 3.02
CA ARG A 41 -9.57 -13.93 3.83
C ARG A 41 -8.80 -12.72 3.30
N THR A 42 -7.59 -12.94 2.81
CA THR A 42 -6.81 -11.88 2.17
C THR A 42 -7.42 -11.52 0.82
N LEU A 43 -7.79 -12.53 0.01
CA LEU A 43 -8.43 -12.31 -1.29
C LEU A 43 -9.76 -11.56 -1.17
N SER A 44 -10.58 -11.85 -0.15
CA SER A 44 -11.87 -11.17 0.04
C SER A 44 -11.72 -9.69 0.40
N THR A 45 -10.57 -9.26 0.91
CA THR A 45 -10.30 -7.88 1.31
C THR A 45 -9.40 -7.13 0.34
N ILE A 46 -8.81 -7.80 -0.65
CA ILE A 46 -7.83 -7.22 -1.60
C ILE A 46 -8.38 -5.96 -2.27
N CYS A 47 -9.63 -5.99 -2.74
CA CYS A 47 -10.22 -4.84 -3.45
C CYS A 47 -10.40 -3.61 -2.58
N THR A 48 -10.35 -3.75 -1.25
CA THR A 48 -10.53 -2.62 -0.32
C THR A 48 -9.23 -1.85 -0.11
N TRP A 49 -8.09 -2.54 0.03
CA TRP A 49 -6.81 -1.89 0.37
C TRP A 49 -5.86 -1.80 -0.82
N LEU A 50 -5.80 -2.82 -1.67
CA LEU A 50 -4.81 -2.92 -2.75
C LEU A 50 -4.86 -1.75 -3.74
N PRO A 51 -6.04 -1.23 -4.17
CA PRO A 51 -6.10 -0.11 -5.11
C PRO A 51 -5.41 1.16 -4.60
N CYS A 52 -5.56 1.47 -3.31
CA CYS A 52 -4.93 2.64 -2.70
C CYS A 52 -3.40 2.52 -2.70
N PHE A 53 -2.86 1.34 -2.34
CA PHE A 53 -1.43 1.09 -2.38
C PHE A 53 -0.88 1.13 -3.80
N LEU A 54 -1.60 0.53 -4.75
CA LEU A 54 -1.18 0.49 -6.16
C LEU A 54 -1.17 1.90 -6.76
N ALA A 55 -2.20 2.70 -6.50
CA ALA A 55 -2.25 4.09 -6.94
C ALA A 55 -1.09 4.92 -6.36
N GLY A 56 -0.78 4.75 -5.07
CA GLY A 56 0.36 5.40 -4.43
C GLY A 56 1.69 5.01 -5.08
N TYR A 57 1.90 3.72 -5.34
CA TYR A 57 3.11 3.22 -5.98
C TYR A 57 3.30 3.75 -7.40
N ILE A 58 2.24 3.70 -8.23
CA ILE A 58 2.28 4.20 -9.60
C ILE A 58 2.60 5.70 -9.62
N THR A 59 1.98 6.47 -8.72
CA THR A 59 2.21 7.91 -8.61
C THR A 59 3.66 8.20 -8.24
N PHE A 60 4.21 7.50 -7.25
CA PHE A 60 5.60 7.67 -6.81
C PHE A 60 6.59 7.44 -7.96
N VAL A 61 6.49 6.30 -8.66
CA VAL A 61 7.40 5.96 -9.76
C VAL A 61 7.28 6.98 -10.90
N SER A 62 6.05 7.33 -11.28
CA SER A 62 5.80 8.26 -12.38
C SER A 62 6.37 9.66 -12.09
N VAL A 63 6.22 10.14 -10.86
CA VAL A 63 6.75 11.46 -10.44
C VAL A 63 8.28 11.44 -10.39
N GLU A 64 8.90 10.38 -9.86
CA GLU A 64 10.36 10.28 -9.84
C GLU A 64 10.96 10.24 -11.25
N GLU A 65 10.35 9.49 -12.16
CA GLU A 65 10.79 9.42 -13.56
C GLU A 65 10.62 10.77 -14.27
N ALA A 66 9.46 11.42 -14.10
CA ALA A 66 9.21 12.75 -14.65
C ALA A 66 10.20 13.79 -14.11
N TYR A 67 10.46 13.76 -12.80
CA TYR A 67 11.45 14.62 -12.16
C TYR A 67 12.85 14.40 -12.73
N ARG A 68 13.28 13.14 -12.85
CA ARG A 68 14.59 12.79 -13.43
C ARG A 68 14.71 13.22 -14.89
N ARG A 69 13.62 13.13 -15.66
CA ARG A 69 13.56 13.60 -17.05
C ARG A 69 13.62 15.12 -17.14
N SER A 70 12.89 15.83 -16.28
CA SER A 70 12.83 17.30 -16.27
C SER A 70 14.18 17.96 -15.95
N LYS A 71 15.05 17.29 -15.21
CA LYS A 71 16.39 17.79 -14.89
C LYS A 71 17.39 17.69 -16.06
N ARG A 72 17.05 16.94 -17.11
CA ARG A 72 17.91 16.83 -18.30
C ARG A 72 17.67 18.01 -19.22
N LYS A 73 18.73 18.54 -19.80
CA LYS A 73 18.65 19.57 -20.84
C LYS A 73 17.97 18.99 -22.09
N ASN A 74 17.03 19.74 -22.67
CA ASN A 74 16.38 19.37 -23.91
C ASN A 74 17.16 19.95 -25.09
N PRO A 75 17.68 19.15 -26.04
CA PRO A 75 18.44 19.66 -27.17
C PRO A 75 17.64 20.59 -28.09
N MET A 76 16.30 20.46 -28.10
CA MET A 76 15.42 21.31 -28.93
C MET A 76 15.41 22.77 -28.50
N ASP A 77 15.67 23.05 -27.22
CA ASP A 77 15.59 24.41 -26.67
C ASP A 77 16.72 25.30 -27.23
N TYR A 78 17.84 24.70 -27.65
CA TYR A 78 19.06 25.40 -28.10
C TYR A 78 19.15 25.59 -29.63
N MET A 79 18.16 25.14 -30.41
CA MET A 79 18.28 25.09 -31.89
C MET A 79 18.26 26.46 -32.58
N TYR A 80 17.69 27.49 -31.94
CA TYR A 80 17.53 28.84 -32.52
C TYR A 80 18.04 29.96 -31.60
N GLU A 81 18.72 29.63 -30.49
CA GLU A 81 19.27 30.63 -29.57
C GLU A 81 20.42 31.44 -30.20
N VAL A 82 21.12 30.88 -31.19
CA VAL A 82 22.17 31.59 -31.96
C VAL A 82 21.59 31.99 -33.31
N ASN A 83 21.38 33.28 -33.55
CA ASN A 83 20.99 33.79 -34.87
C ASN A 83 22.18 33.71 -35.84
N PRO A 84 22.18 32.82 -36.85
CA PRO A 84 23.33 32.65 -37.74
C PRO A 84 23.62 33.88 -38.62
N ALA A 85 22.72 34.88 -38.65
CA ALA A 85 22.88 36.10 -39.42
C ALA A 85 23.68 37.20 -38.69
N ILE A 86 23.95 37.06 -37.39
CA ILE A 86 24.67 38.07 -36.59
C ILE A 86 25.88 37.38 -35.93
N PRO A 87 27.13 37.82 -36.18
CA PRO A 87 28.29 37.25 -35.51
C PRO A 87 28.21 37.51 -34.00
N GLU A 88 28.66 36.53 -33.20
CA GLU A 88 28.62 36.59 -31.73
C GLU A 88 29.28 37.88 -31.22
N GLY A 89 28.50 38.75 -30.56
CA GLY A 89 28.98 39.99 -29.94
C GLY A 89 28.23 41.28 -30.28
N CYS A 90 27.18 41.25 -31.10
CA CYS A 90 26.47 42.46 -31.59
C CYS A 90 24.98 42.55 -31.20
N GLU A 91 24.57 41.97 -30.06
CA GLU A 91 23.17 42.07 -29.60
C GLU A 91 22.92 43.34 -28.76
N PRO A 92 21.85 44.11 -29.01
CA PRO A 92 21.54 45.30 -28.23
C PRO A 92 21.05 44.93 -26.82
N LYS A 93 21.62 45.62 -25.82
CA LYS A 93 21.32 45.49 -24.38
C LYS A 93 19.87 45.81 -24.03
#